data_AF-A0A6L6EHB2-F1
#
_entry.id   AF-A0A6L6EHB2-F1
#
_cell.length_a   1.000
_cell.length_b   1.000
_cell.length_c   1.000
_cell.angle_alpha   90.00
_cell.angle_beta   90.00
_cell.angle_gamma   90.00
#
_symmetry.space_group_name_H-M   'P 1'
#
loop_
_entity.id
_entity.type
_entity.pdbx_description
1 polymer ?
#
loop_
_entity_poly.entity_id
_entity_poly.type
_entity_poly.pdbx_seq_one_letter_code
_entity_poly.pdbx_strand_id
1 'polypeptide(L)'
;DEPICFDGYLDVDYETPEGRQTFRVGIERAHMEEDTGKLTHVGSDTGRIHGATTSLLDVNRAGVPLIEIVTKPIEGAGEHAPEVARAYVTALRDLLRALNVSDVRMDQGSLRCDANVSLRPIGQAEFGTRTETKNVNSLRSVERAIRYEMQRQAALLTDGTAIIQETRHWHEDTGVTTSGRVKSDAEDYRYFPEPDLVPVAPSAEWIEQLRSQLPEPPAERSKRLREEWGISEKEMQSVINAGALDLVLATIAEGADPAASRKWWLGELARRANDEGVELESLAITAQQVADLEGLVQSGRLNDKLARQVIDGVLAGEGEPAAVADSRGLQIVSDDSALLEAIKAAIEADPDAAQKIRDGKVAAAGALVGSVMKATKGQADAARVRELVLQELGQ
;
A
#
# COMPACT_ATOMS: atom_id res chain seq x y z
N ASP A 1 30.47 9.39 -16.92
CA ASP A 1 31.46 10.08 -16.08
C ASP A 1 30.87 11.20 -15.23
N GLU A 2 29.76 11.82 -15.63
CA GLU A 2 29.12 12.91 -14.85
C GLU A 2 27.61 12.66 -14.66
N PRO A 3 27.19 11.70 -13.82
CA PRO A 3 25.77 11.58 -13.47
C PRO A 3 25.33 12.81 -12.64
N ILE A 4 24.08 13.24 -12.81
CA ILE A 4 23.51 14.38 -12.06
C ILE A 4 23.56 14.13 -10.55
N CYS A 5 23.26 12.91 -10.13
CA CYS A 5 23.28 12.48 -8.73
C CYS A 5 24.16 11.24 -8.58
N PHE A 6 24.99 11.19 -7.54
CA PHE A 6 25.85 10.06 -7.21
C PHE A 6 26.09 9.95 -5.70
N ASP A 7 26.60 8.80 -5.26
CA ASP A 7 26.94 8.50 -3.86
C ASP A 7 25.80 8.73 -2.85
N GLY A 8 24.60 8.29 -3.23
CA GLY A 8 23.41 8.30 -2.37
C GLY A 8 23.26 7.02 -1.55
N TYR A 9 22.16 6.94 -0.80
CA TYR A 9 21.71 5.72 -0.15
C TYR A 9 20.20 5.76 0.11
N LEU A 10 19.61 4.61 0.38
CA LEU A 10 18.26 4.46 0.89
C LEU A 10 18.25 3.43 2.02
N ASP A 11 17.75 3.83 3.19
CA ASP A 11 17.53 2.92 4.30
C ASP A 11 16.19 2.20 4.08
N VAL A 12 16.21 0.88 4.09
CA VAL A 12 15.03 0.05 3.85
C VAL A 12 14.80 -0.94 4.97
N ASP A 13 13.54 -1.09 5.33
CA ASP A 13 13.13 -2.06 6.32
C ASP A 13 12.66 -3.35 5.66
N TYR A 14 13.08 -4.49 6.21
CA TYR A 14 12.68 -5.81 5.75
C TYR A 14 12.39 -6.73 6.96
N GLU A 15 11.51 -7.70 6.74
CA GLU A 15 11.07 -8.63 7.79
C GLU A 15 11.97 -9.86 7.83
N THR A 16 12.33 -10.30 9.04
CA THR A 16 13.04 -11.55 9.33
C THR A 16 12.30 -12.35 10.39
N PRO A 17 12.59 -13.65 10.58
CA PRO A 17 12.05 -14.42 11.71
C PRO A 17 12.33 -13.77 13.08
N GLU A 18 13.42 -13.01 13.20
CA GLU A 18 13.85 -12.28 14.39
C GLU A 18 13.16 -10.90 14.54
N GLY A 19 12.37 -10.49 13.54
CA GLY A 19 11.65 -9.22 13.49
C GLY A 19 12.13 -8.31 12.36
N ARG A 20 11.64 -7.06 12.37
CA ARG A 20 12.00 -6.04 11.38
C ARG A 20 13.45 -5.61 11.55
N GLN A 21 14.19 -5.61 10.45
CA GLN A 21 15.58 -5.16 10.36
C GLN A 21 15.66 -4.00 9.37
N THR A 22 16.63 -3.11 9.55
CA THR A 22 16.92 -2.02 8.62
C THR A 22 18.23 -2.30 7.90
N PHE A 23 18.24 -2.16 6.57
CA PHE A 23 19.41 -2.30 5.74
C PHE A 23 19.65 -1.01 4.94
N ARG A 24 20.89 -0.53 4.89
CA ARG A 24 21.27 0.62 4.07
C ARG A 24 21.70 0.16 2.69
N VAL A 25 20.91 0.45 1.66
CA VAL A 25 21.27 0.21 0.26
C VAL A 25 21.99 1.43 -0.30
N GLY A 26 23.26 1.28 -0.66
CA GLY A 26 24.01 2.34 -1.33
C GLY A 26 23.51 2.57 -2.76
N ILE A 27 23.44 3.81 -3.19
CA ILE A 27 23.12 4.22 -4.57
C ILE A 27 24.40 4.76 -5.19
N GLU A 28 24.85 4.14 -6.27
CA GLU A 28 26.04 4.57 -7.00
C GLU A 28 25.75 5.86 -7.77
N ARG A 29 24.67 5.85 -8.55
CA ARG A 29 24.29 6.96 -9.43
C ARG A 29 22.80 6.96 -9.76
N ALA A 30 22.28 8.15 -10.06
CA ALA A 30 21.01 8.35 -10.75
C ALA A 30 21.23 9.36 -11.88
N HIS A 31 20.87 9.00 -13.11
CA HIS A 31 21.11 9.83 -14.28
C HIS A 31 19.94 9.75 -15.26
N MET A 32 19.81 10.80 -16.07
CA MET A 32 18.76 10.91 -17.07
C MET A 32 19.16 10.19 -18.35
N GLU A 33 18.18 9.52 -18.96
CA GLU A 33 18.30 8.90 -20.27
C GLU A 33 16.98 9.06 -21.05
N GLU A 34 16.99 8.71 -22.34
CA GLU A 34 15.77 8.65 -23.15
C GLU A 34 15.30 7.19 -23.33
N ASP A 35 13.99 6.96 -23.23
CA ASP A 35 13.44 5.64 -23.57
C ASP A 35 13.51 5.40 -25.08
N THR A 36 13.60 4.12 -25.43
CA THR A 36 13.61 3.65 -26.80
C THR A 36 12.20 3.41 -27.32
N GLY A 37 12.06 3.38 -28.65
CA GLY A 37 10.84 2.89 -29.31
C GLY A 37 10.54 1.42 -28.99
N LYS A 38 9.36 0.95 -29.40
CA LYS A 38 8.91 -0.42 -29.20
C LYS A 38 8.99 -1.21 -30.50
N LEU A 39 9.54 -2.42 -30.42
CA LEU A 39 9.50 -3.39 -31.51
C LEU A 39 8.40 -4.44 -31.24
N THR A 40 7.60 -4.73 -32.26
CA THR A 40 6.60 -5.82 -32.24
C THR A 40 6.93 -6.81 -33.35
N HIS A 41 7.16 -8.06 -33.00
CA HIS A 41 7.57 -9.09 -33.95
C HIS A 41 6.35 -9.87 -34.47
N VAL A 42 6.17 -9.89 -35.79
CA VAL A 42 5.03 -10.51 -36.48
C VAL A 42 5.43 -11.82 -37.15
N GLY A 43 4.54 -12.82 -37.10
CA GLY A 43 4.75 -14.13 -37.72
C GLY A 43 5.48 -15.14 -36.85
N SER A 44 5.70 -14.84 -35.57
CA SER A 44 6.17 -15.79 -34.56
C SER A 44 4.98 -16.26 -33.71
N ASP A 45 4.88 -17.57 -33.43
CA ASP A 45 3.88 -18.15 -32.52
C ASP A 45 4.00 -17.59 -31.08
N THR A 46 5.16 -17.04 -30.74
CA THR A 46 5.47 -16.53 -29.40
C THR A 46 5.48 -14.99 -29.33
N GLY A 47 5.32 -14.30 -30.45
CA GLY A 47 5.50 -12.84 -30.55
C GLY A 47 6.94 -12.36 -30.26
N ARG A 48 7.91 -13.28 -30.15
CA ARG A 48 9.33 -12.97 -29.95
C ARG A 48 10.07 -12.88 -31.28
N ILE A 49 11.28 -12.33 -31.27
CA ILE A 49 12.12 -12.19 -32.46
C ILE A 49 12.43 -13.53 -33.14
N HIS A 50 12.56 -14.61 -32.36
CA HIS A 50 12.79 -15.95 -32.90
C HIS A 50 11.54 -16.45 -33.63
N GLY A 51 11.71 -16.75 -34.92
CA GLY A 51 10.64 -17.19 -35.81
C GLY A 51 9.81 -16.05 -36.41
N ALA A 52 10.10 -14.78 -36.08
CA ALA A 52 9.40 -13.65 -36.67
C ALA A 52 9.81 -13.44 -38.13
N THR A 53 8.84 -13.09 -38.98
CA THR A 53 9.08 -12.77 -40.40
C THR A 53 9.28 -11.27 -40.63
N THR A 54 8.75 -10.43 -39.73
CA THR A 54 8.83 -8.97 -39.82
C THR A 54 8.78 -8.37 -38.42
N SER A 55 9.37 -7.18 -38.24
CA SER A 55 9.26 -6.40 -37.01
C SER A 55 8.66 -5.03 -37.32
N LEU A 56 7.64 -4.64 -36.56
CA LEU A 56 7.01 -3.32 -36.62
C LEU A 56 7.66 -2.42 -35.56
N LEU A 57 8.01 -1.21 -35.96
CA LEU A 57 8.59 -0.19 -35.09
C LEU A 57 7.53 0.86 -34.74
N ASP A 58 7.32 1.06 -33.44
CA ASP A 58 6.51 2.14 -32.89
C ASP A 58 7.42 3.11 -32.13
N VAL A 59 7.46 4.37 -32.58
CA VAL A 59 8.33 5.42 -32.03
C VAL A 59 7.60 6.38 -31.09
N ASN A 60 6.33 6.14 -30.76
CA ASN A 60 5.56 7.02 -29.86
C ASN A 60 6.19 7.17 -28.47
N ARG A 61 6.97 6.18 -28.02
CA ARG A 61 7.68 6.17 -26.73
C ARG A 61 9.12 6.72 -26.81
N ALA A 62 9.67 6.89 -28.01
CA ALA A 62 11.05 7.34 -28.16
C ALA A 62 11.21 8.76 -27.60
N GLY A 63 12.26 9.00 -26.82
CA GLY A 63 12.53 10.32 -26.22
C GLY A 63 11.77 10.60 -24.91
N VAL A 64 10.96 9.65 -24.41
CA VAL A 64 10.34 9.79 -23.09
C VAL A 64 11.44 9.86 -22.02
N PRO A 65 11.42 10.83 -21.08
CA PRO A 65 12.44 10.94 -20.04
C PRO A 65 12.46 9.71 -19.11
N LEU A 66 13.65 9.19 -18.86
CA LEU A 66 13.90 8.13 -17.89
C LEU A 66 14.98 8.57 -16.90
N ILE A 67 14.96 7.95 -15.72
CA ILE A 67 16.04 8.02 -14.75
C ILE A 67 16.51 6.60 -14.48
N GLU A 68 17.75 6.28 -14.85
CA GLU A 68 18.40 5.03 -14.46
C GLU A 68 19.07 5.22 -13.09
N ILE A 69 18.59 4.48 -12.09
CA ILE A 69 19.11 4.45 -10.72
C ILE A 69 19.87 3.15 -10.51
N VAL A 70 21.17 3.24 -10.28
CA VAL A 70 22.07 2.10 -10.09
C VAL A 70 22.50 2.02 -8.63
N THR A 71 22.24 0.89 -7.98
CA THR A 71 22.71 0.64 -6.62
C THR A 71 24.19 0.27 -6.62
N LYS A 72 24.86 0.50 -5.49
CA LYS A 72 26.09 -0.23 -5.16
C LYS A 72 25.76 -1.72 -4.97
N PRO A 73 26.73 -2.64 -5.09
CA PRO A 73 26.52 -4.03 -4.72
C PRO A 73 25.97 -4.16 -3.29
N ILE A 74 24.89 -4.91 -3.12
CA ILE A 74 24.27 -5.16 -1.80
C ILE A 74 25.07 -6.26 -1.11
N GLU A 75 26.04 -5.87 -0.29
CA GLU A 75 26.90 -6.78 0.47
C GLU A 75 26.43 -6.92 1.93
N GLY A 76 26.59 -8.08 2.53
CA GLY A 76 26.26 -8.29 3.96
C GLY A 76 24.80 -8.61 4.26
N ALA A 77 23.89 -8.56 3.27
CA ALA A 77 22.50 -9.01 3.43
C ALA A 77 22.36 -10.55 3.53
N GLY A 78 23.39 -11.30 3.13
CA GLY A 78 23.42 -12.77 3.26
C GLY A 78 22.24 -13.45 2.55
N GLU A 79 21.57 -14.35 3.25
CA GLU A 79 20.39 -15.04 2.73
C GLU A 79 19.17 -14.13 2.53
N HIS A 80 19.16 -12.96 3.18
CA HIS A 80 18.08 -11.97 3.10
C HIS A 80 18.24 -10.98 1.93
N ALA A 81 19.23 -11.16 1.06
CA ALA A 81 19.41 -10.32 -0.12
C ALA A 81 18.14 -10.20 -1.00
N PRO A 82 17.34 -11.26 -1.22
CA PRO A 82 16.06 -11.14 -1.94
C PRO A 82 15.07 -10.20 -1.26
N GLU A 83 14.92 -10.29 0.06
CA GLU A 83 14.02 -9.49 0.88
C GLU A 83 14.45 -8.02 0.89
N VAL A 84 15.75 -7.78 1.08
CA VAL A 84 16.35 -6.43 1.01
C VAL A 84 16.14 -5.81 -0.36
N ALA A 85 16.34 -6.57 -1.45
CA ALA A 85 16.11 -6.06 -2.81
C ALA A 85 14.64 -5.69 -3.05
N ARG A 86 13.70 -6.52 -2.59
CA ARG A 86 12.27 -6.18 -2.65
C ARG A 86 11.95 -4.92 -1.83
N ALA A 87 12.49 -4.82 -0.62
CA ALA A 87 12.31 -3.66 0.24
C ALA A 87 12.86 -2.39 -0.41
N TYR A 88 14.03 -2.46 -1.05
CA TYR A 88 14.62 -1.37 -1.82
C TYR A 88 13.70 -0.88 -2.94
N VAL A 89 13.24 -1.77 -3.82
CA VAL A 89 12.37 -1.38 -4.94
C VAL A 89 11.03 -0.83 -4.42
N THR A 90 10.52 -1.35 -3.31
CA THR A 90 9.30 -0.85 -2.66
C THR A 90 9.51 0.57 -2.12
N ALA A 91 10.55 0.80 -1.33
CA ALA A 91 10.84 2.10 -0.74
C ALA A 91 11.16 3.16 -1.83
N LEU A 92 11.86 2.77 -2.89
CA LEU A 92 12.13 3.65 -4.03
C LEU A 92 10.83 4.04 -4.75
N ARG A 93 9.94 3.07 -4.99
CA ARG A 93 8.63 3.31 -5.58
C ARG A 93 7.82 4.30 -4.73
N ASP A 94 7.77 4.10 -3.41
CA ASP A 94 7.00 4.96 -2.51
C ASP A 94 7.59 6.38 -2.46
N LEU A 95 8.93 6.50 -2.45
CA LEU A 95 9.62 7.78 -2.54
C LEU A 95 9.28 8.54 -3.83
N LEU A 96 9.36 7.87 -4.99
CA LEU A 96 9.07 8.49 -6.29
C LEU A 96 7.60 8.92 -6.43
N ARG A 97 6.67 8.18 -5.81
CA ARG A 97 5.25 8.59 -5.70
C ARG A 97 5.07 9.82 -4.84
N ALA A 98 5.71 9.85 -3.67
CA ALA A 98 5.62 11.00 -2.78
C ALA A 98 6.19 12.27 -3.42
N LEU A 99 7.27 12.13 -4.21
CA LEU A 99 7.84 13.22 -5.01
C LEU A 99 6.97 13.64 -6.20
N ASN A 100 5.95 12.83 -6.57
CA ASN A 100 5.07 13.05 -7.71
C ASN A 100 5.83 13.19 -9.05
N VAL A 101 6.86 12.36 -9.26
CA VAL A 101 7.70 12.40 -10.47
C VAL A 101 7.45 11.23 -11.44
N SER A 102 6.70 10.20 -11.02
CA SER A 102 6.31 9.06 -11.85
C SER A 102 5.18 8.27 -11.18
N ASP A 103 4.31 7.64 -11.99
CA ASP A 103 3.27 6.71 -11.52
C ASP A 103 3.85 5.41 -10.91
N VAL A 104 5.10 5.09 -11.28
CA VAL A 104 5.91 3.93 -10.84
C VAL A 104 5.13 2.62 -10.74
N ARG A 105 4.42 2.32 -11.82
CA ARG A 105 3.67 1.08 -12.05
C ARG A 105 4.51 0.09 -12.87
N MET A 106 4.94 -0.99 -12.22
CA MET A 106 5.75 -2.03 -12.89
C MET A 106 4.95 -2.79 -13.94
N ASP A 107 3.67 -3.02 -13.71
CA ASP A 107 2.73 -3.66 -14.64
C ASP A 107 2.51 -2.86 -15.93
N GLN A 108 2.72 -1.55 -15.88
CA GLN A 108 2.64 -0.65 -17.03
C GLN A 108 4.02 -0.21 -17.56
N GLY A 109 5.10 -0.69 -16.94
CA GLY A 109 6.47 -0.45 -17.38
C GLY A 109 7.02 0.94 -17.09
N SER A 110 6.40 1.72 -16.20
CA SER A 110 6.91 3.02 -15.70
C SER A 110 7.90 2.88 -14.54
N LEU A 111 8.04 1.67 -14.00
CA LEU A 111 9.16 1.25 -13.16
C LEU A 111 9.67 -0.10 -13.69
N ARG A 112 10.97 -0.19 -13.98
CA ARG A 112 11.63 -1.42 -14.47
C ARG A 112 12.80 -1.74 -13.54
N CYS A 113 13.09 -3.04 -13.39
CA CYS A 113 14.19 -3.51 -12.55
C CYS A 113 14.90 -4.66 -13.26
N ASP A 114 16.22 -4.53 -13.43
CA ASP A 114 17.09 -5.62 -13.85
C ASP A 114 17.95 -6.03 -12.64
N ALA A 115 17.93 -7.32 -12.29
CA ALA A 115 18.58 -7.83 -11.08
C ALA A 115 19.95 -8.46 -11.41
N ASN A 116 20.98 -7.97 -10.75
CA ASN A 116 22.36 -8.39 -10.96
C ASN A 116 22.81 -9.28 -9.79
N VAL A 117 23.04 -10.56 -10.03
CA VAL A 117 23.34 -11.55 -8.97
C VAL A 117 24.70 -12.20 -9.18
N SER A 118 25.49 -12.23 -8.12
CA SER A 118 26.75 -12.97 -8.04
C SER A 118 26.88 -13.56 -6.64
N LEU A 119 27.35 -14.80 -6.55
CA LEU A 119 27.79 -15.41 -5.30
C LEU A 119 29.31 -15.39 -5.17
N ARG A 120 29.80 -15.29 -3.93
CA ARG A 120 31.19 -15.55 -3.57
C ARG A 120 31.25 -16.32 -2.24
N PRO A 121 32.26 -17.19 -2.04
CA PRO A 121 32.52 -17.81 -0.75
C PRO A 121 32.66 -16.79 0.39
N ILE A 122 32.19 -17.17 1.59
CA ILE A 122 32.31 -16.33 2.79
C ILE A 122 33.79 -16.07 3.09
N GLY A 123 34.13 -14.79 3.30
CA GLY A 123 35.50 -14.35 3.57
C GLY A 123 36.34 -14.05 2.32
N GLN A 124 35.86 -14.37 1.12
CA GLN A 124 36.51 -13.95 -0.13
C GLN A 124 36.14 -12.49 -0.45
N ALA A 125 37.13 -11.69 -0.84
CA ALA A 125 36.93 -10.29 -1.20
C ALA A 125 36.37 -10.13 -2.63
N GLU A 126 36.93 -10.88 -3.58
CA GLU A 126 36.54 -10.79 -4.99
C GLU A 126 35.14 -11.36 -5.22
N PHE A 127 34.35 -10.65 -6.03
CA PHE A 127 33.05 -11.14 -6.50
C PHE A 127 33.22 -12.31 -7.45
N GLY A 128 32.24 -13.22 -7.44
CA GLY A 128 32.13 -14.26 -8.46
C GLY A 128 31.64 -13.70 -9.80
N THR A 129 31.35 -14.62 -10.72
CA THR A 129 30.77 -14.25 -12.02
C THR A 129 29.30 -13.88 -11.85
N ARG A 130 28.94 -12.72 -12.40
CA ARG A 130 27.60 -12.15 -12.32
C ARG A 130 26.71 -12.63 -13.45
N THR A 131 25.44 -12.86 -13.15
CA THR A 131 24.36 -12.92 -14.15
C THR A 131 23.41 -11.74 -13.99
N GLU A 132 22.81 -11.31 -15.10
CA GLU A 132 21.83 -10.23 -15.16
C GLU A 132 20.47 -10.82 -15.48
N THR A 133 19.51 -10.73 -14.56
CA THR A 133 18.15 -11.23 -14.74
C THR A 133 17.23 -10.09 -15.16
N LYS A 134 16.62 -10.23 -16.34
CA LYS A 134 15.64 -9.30 -16.91
C LYS A 134 14.22 -9.82 -16.80
N ASN A 135 13.26 -8.98 -17.18
CA ASN A 135 11.81 -9.27 -17.18
C ASN A 135 11.25 -9.45 -15.75
N VAL A 136 11.70 -8.61 -14.82
CA VAL A 136 11.26 -8.61 -13.42
C VAL A 136 10.20 -7.52 -13.22
N ASN A 137 8.94 -7.87 -13.46
CA ASN A 137 7.85 -6.90 -13.64
C ASN A 137 6.95 -6.69 -12.40
N SER A 138 7.29 -7.23 -11.24
CA SER A 138 6.59 -6.95 -9.97
C SER A 138 7.53 -7.01 -8.78
N LEU A 139 7.15 -6.40 -7.65
CA LEU A 139 7.90 -6.49 -6.40
C LEU A 139 8.11 -7.95 -5.94
N ARG A 140 7.08 -8.80 -6.14
CA ARG A 140 7.18 -10.23 -5.86
C ARG A 140 8.17 -10.92 -6.81
N SER A 141 8.23 -10.49 -8.06
CA SER A 141 9.18 -10.99 -9.06
C SER A 141 10.62 -10.74 -8.65
N VAL A 142 10.92 -9.55 -8.11
CA VAL A 142 12.28 -9.17 -7.67
C VAL A 142 12.83 -10.17 -6.67
N GLU A 143 12.07 -10.42 -5.60
CA GLU A 143 12.47 -11.36 -4.56
C GLU A 143 12.63 -12.78 -5.13
N ARG A 144 11.63 -13.27 -5.88
CA ARG A 144 11.65 -14.64 -6.42
C ARG A 144 12.79 -14.86 -7.40
N ALA A 145 13.04 -13.90 -8.29
CA ALA A 145 14.09 -13.98 -9.30
C ALA A 145 15.48 -14.03 -8.67
N ILE A 146 15.76 -13.14 -7.70
CA ILE A 146 17.03 -13.11 -6.98
C ILE A 146 17.21 -14.40 -6.18
N ARG A 147 16.19 -14.84 -5.45
CA ARG A 147 16.26 -16.09 -4.66
C ARG A 147 16.55 -17.31 -5.55
N TYR A 148 15.84 -17.43 -6.67
CA TYR A 148 16.07 -18.52 -7.62
C TYR A 148 17.49 -18.47 -8.18
N GLU A 149 17.97 -17.29 -8.59
CA GLU A 149 19.30 -17.16 -9.19
C GLU A 149 20.41 -17.42 -8.17
N MET A 150 20.24 -17.02 -6.90
CA MET A 150 21.13 -17.42 -5.81
C MET A 150 21.18 -18.94 -5.65
N GLN A 151 20.03 -19.61 -5.58
CA GLN A 151 19.97 -21.07 -5.46
C GLN A 151 20.60 -21.78 -6.67
N ARG A 152 20.34 -21.29 -7.88
CA ARG A 152 20.92 -21.82 -9.12
C ARG A 152 22.44 -21.68 -9.13
N GLN A 153 22.96 -20.50 -8.80
CA GLN A 153 24.41 -20.29 -8.75
C GLN A 153 25.04 -21.15 -7.67
N ALA A 154 24.41 -21.27 -6.50
CA ALA A 154 24.92 -22.11 -5.41
C ALA A 154 25.00 -23.59 -5.82
N ALA A 155 23.98 -24.12 -6.49
CA ALA A 155 23.98 -25.50 -6.98
C ALA A 155 25.12 -25.74 -7.98
N LEU A 156 25.27 -24.87 -8.99
CA LEU A 156 26.34 -24.99 -9.98
C LEU A 156 27.73 -24.92 -9.34
N LEU A 157 27.96 -23.96 -8.44
CA LEU A 157 29.23 -23.82 -7.73
C LEU A 157 29.52 -25.03 -6.83
N THR A 158 28.51 -25.61 -6.19
CA THR A 158 28.63 -26.83 -5.37
C THR A 158 29.04 -28.03 -6.23
N ASP A 159 28.51 -28.13 -7.45
CA ASP A 159 28.84 -29.17 -8.42
C ASP A 159 30.18 -28.92 -9.15
N GLY A 160 30.92 -27.86 -8.78
CA GLY A 160 32.17 -27.49 -9.44
C GLY A 160 32.00 -26.91 -10.84
N THR A 161 30.78 -26.52 -11.22
CA THR A 161 30.45 -25.92 -12.52
C THR A 161 30.60 -24.40 -12.44
N ALA A 162 31.30 -23.82 -13.42
CA ALA A 162 31.48 -22.38 -13.50
C ALA A 162 30.16 -21.66 -13.88
N ILE A 163 29.96 -20.47 -13.33
CA ILE A 163 28.88 -19.58 -13.75
C ILE A 163 29.28 -18.88 -15.06
N ILE A 164 28.37 -18.88 -16.04
CA ILE A 164 28.55 -18.17 -17.31
C ILE A 164 27.99 -16.76 -17.16
N GLN A 165 28.74 -15.74 -17.57
CA GLN A 165 28.26 -14.36 -17.61
C GLN A 165 27.25 -14.20 -18.75
N GLU A 166 25.99 -14.02 -18.40
CA GLU A 166 24.91 -13.96 -19.38
C GLU A 166 23.73 -13.13 -18.85
N THR A 167 22.92 -12.66 -19.80
CA THR A 167 21.57 -12.18 -19.50
C THR A 167 20.64 -13.38 -19.38
N ARG A 168 19.83 -13.42 -18.34
CA ARG A 168 18.81 -14.45 -18.08
C ARG A 168 17.43 -13.80 -18.06
N HIS A 169 16.39 -14.57 -18.39
CA HIS A 169 15.02 -14.08 -18.43
C HIS A 169 14.19 -14.78 -17.35
N TRP A 170 13.55 -13.98 -16.51
CA TRP A 170 12.60 -14.46 -15.50
C TRP A 170 11.25 -14.83 -16.12
N HIS A 171 10.71 -15.98 -15.74
CA HIS A 171 9.39 -16.47 -16.14
C HIS A 171 8.46 -16.55 -14.93
N GLU A 172 7.41 -15.73 -14.92
CA GLU A 172 6.49 -15.60 -13.77
C GLU A 172 5.73 -16.89 -13.46
N ASP A 173 5.28 -17.56 -14.52
CA ASP A 173 4.46 -18.77 -14.52
C ASP A 173 5.20 -19.97 -13.93
N THR A 174 6.46 -20.16 -14.30
CA THR A 174 7.27 -21.28 -13.82
C THR A 174 8.12 -20.93 -12.59
N GLY A 175 8.37 -19.64 -12.35
CA GLY A 175 9.25 -19.18 -11.28
C GLY A 175 10.72 -19.56 -11.47
N VAL A 176 11.18 -19.63 -12.72
CA VAL A 176 12.57 -19.98 -13.07
C VAL A 176 13.17 -18.97 -14.03
N THR A 177 14.51 -18.97 -14.15
CA THR A 177 15.21 -18.19 -15.19
C THR A 177 15.70 -19.09 -16.33
N THR A 178 15.59 -18.63 -17.57
CA THR A 178 16.25 -19.28 -18.72
C THR A 178 17.44 -18.46 -19.19
N SER A 179 18.47 -19.15 -19.71
CA SER A 179 19.60 -18.51 -20.37
C SER A 179 19.13 -17.67 -21.56
N GLY A 180 19.74 -16.51 -21.74
CA GLY A 180 19.53 -15.60 -22.86
C GLY A 180 20.83 -15.42 -23.62
N ARG A 181 21.28 -14.17 -23.75
CA ARG A 181 22.52 -13.85 -24.45
C ARG A 181 23.73 -14.01 -23.53
N VAL A 182 24.69 -14.82 -23.95
CA VAL A 182 26.02 -14.88 -23.32
C VAL A 182 26.74 -13.55 -23.57
N LYS A 183 27.27 -12.93 -22.52
CA LYS A 183 28.08 -11.72 -22.63
C LYS A 183 29.54 -12.15 -22.80
N SER A 184 29.93 -12.46 -24.04
CA SER A 184 31.32 -12.85 -24.36
C SER A 184 32.29 -11.69 -24.29
N ASP A 185 31.82 -10.48 -24.59
CA ASP A 185 32.58 -9.23 -24.61
C ASP A 185 31.75 -8.10 -23.97
N ALA A 186 32.39 -7.15 -23.32
CA ALA A 186 31.73 -5.91 -22.91
C ALA A 186 31.30 -5.15 -24.18
N GLU A 187 30.03 -4.77 -24.30
CA GLU A 187 29.58 -3.99 -25.45
C GLU A 187 30.30 -2.64 -25.47
N ASP A 188 31.04 -2.37 -26.54
CA ASP A 188 31.67 -1.07 -26.76
C ASP A 188 30.60 -0.08 -27.24
N TYR A 189 29.93 0.56 -26.28
CA TYR A 189 28.93 1.60 -26.53
C TYR A 189 29.53 2.89 -27.10
N ARG A 190 30.86 3.03 -27.15
CA ARG A 190 31.57 4.21 -27.65
C ARG A 190 31.06 5.52 -27.03
N TYR A 191 30.95 5.57 -25.71
CA TYR A 191 30.50 6.77 -25.00
C TYR A 191 31.40 7.98 -25.31
N PHE A 192 30.78 9.11 -25.64
CA PHE A 192 31.40 10.43 -25.74
C PHE A 192 30.38 11.51 -25.31
N PRO A 193 30.82 12.71 -24.90
CA PRO A 193 29.90 13.80 -24.53
C PRO A 193 29.03 14.21 -25.72
N GLU A 194 27.72 14.34 -25.49
CA GLU A 194 26.75 14.78 -26.50
C GLU A 194 27.01 16.25 -26.90
N PRO A 195 27.50 16.53 -28.13
CA PRO A 195 27.85 17.89 -28.55
C PRO A 195 26.66 18.83 -28.71
N ASP A 196 25.45 18.30 -28.93
CA ASP A 196 24.24 19.10 -29.14
C ASP A 196 23.65 19.62 -27.82
N LEU A 197 24.07 19.07 -26.68
CA LEU A 197 23.60 19.46 -25.35
C LEU A 197 24.67 20.25 -24.59
N VAL A 198 24.24 21.35 -23.99
CA VAL A 198 25.10 22.09 -23.06
C VAL A 198 25.18 21.37 -21.71
N PRO A 199 26.31 21.46 -20.98
CA PRO A 199 26.42 20.89 -19.64
C PRO A 199 25.34 21.43 -18.69
N VAL A 200 24.75 20.53 -17.92
CA VAL A 200 23.75 20.86 -16.89
C VAL A 200 24.49 21.16 -15.58
N ALA A 201 24.50 22.42 -15.15
CA ALA A 201 25.18 22.88 -13.94
C ALA A 201 24.22 23.67 -13.02
N PRO A 202 23.39 22.99 -12.21
CA PRO A 202 22.45 23.66 -11.30
C PRO A 202 23.20 24.49 -10.26
N SER A 203 22.71 25.70 -9.96
CA SER A 203 23.29 26.54 -8.92
C SER A 203 23.00 25.96 -7.52
N ALA A 204 23.90 26.22 -6.56
CA ALA A 204 23.68 25.83 -5.18
C ALA A 204 22.38 26.42 -4.59
N GLU A 205 22.04 27.65 -4.97
CA GLU A 205 20.79 28.30 -4.56
C GLU A 205 19.57 27.53 -5.07
N TRP A 206 19.58 27.10 -6.33
CA TRP A 206 18.47 26.33 -6.89
C TRP A 206 18.33 24.95 -6.23
N ILE A 207 19.46 24.30 -5.94
CA ILE A 207 19.48 23.02 -5.20
C ILE A 207 18.82 23.19 -3.82
N GLU A 208 19.19 24.23 -3.07
CA GLU A 208 18.62 24.47 -1.74
C GLU A 208 17.14 24.89 -1.80
N GLN A 209 16.74 25.64 -2.82
CA GLN A 209 15.34 25.93 -3.08
C GLN A 209 14.54 24.64 -3.30
N LEU A 210 15.01 23.73 -4.15
CA LEU A 210 14.36 22.44 -4.40
C LEU A 210 14.35 21.57 -3.15
N ARG A 211 15.45 21.54 -2.39
CA ARG A 211 15.55 20.79 -1.12
C ARG A 211 14.47 21.22 -0.13
N SER A 212 14.16 22.52 -0.05
CA SER A 212 13.12 23.04 0.85
C SER A 212 11.68 22.67 0.43
N GLN A 213 11.48 22.23 -0.81
CA GLN A 213 10.18 21.83 -1.36
C GLN A 213 9.96 20.32 -1.31
N LEU A 214 10.98 19.55 -0.91
CA LEU A 214 10.85 18.11 -0.80
C LEU A 214 9.79 17.76 0.26
N PRO A 215 8.87 16.83 -0.04
CA PRO A 215 7.96 16.30 0.96
C PRO A 215 8.74 15.52 2.02
N GLU A 216 8.12 15.33 3.19
CA GLU A 216 8.63 14.42 4.21
C GLU A 216 8.79 13.01 3.60
N PRO A 217 9.97 12.36 3.75
CA PRO A 217 10.17 11.01 3.24
C PRO A 217 9.10 10.03 3.75
N PRO A 218 8.55 9.14 2.90
CA PRO A 218 7.43 8.28 3.29
C PRO A 218 7.67 7.43 4.54
N ALA A 219 8.89 6.92 4.72
CA ALA A 219 9.27 6.12 5.88
C ALA A 219 9.28 6.97 7.18
N GLU A 220 9.82 8.19 7.11
CA GLU A 220 9.85 9.13 8.24
C GLU A 220 8.45 9.60 8.60
N ARG A 221 7.65 9.95 7.58
CA ARG A 221 6.23 10.31 7.71
C ARG A 221 5.43 9.20 8.39
N SER A 222 5.59 7.96 7.93
CA SER A 222 4.88 6.80 8.50
C SER A 222 5.28 6.57 9.96
N LYS A 223 6.58 6.68 10.27
CA LYS A 223 7.08 6.54 11.64
C LYS A 223 6.52 7.62 12.56
N ARG A 224 6.57 8.89 12.15
CA ARG A 224 6.06 10.03 12.91
C ARG A 224 4.55 9.89 13.16
N LEU A 225 3.76 9.60 12.13
CA LEU A 225 2.31 9.43 12.24
C LEU A 225 1.94 8.24 13.13
N ARG A 226 2.69 7.16 13.10
CA ARG A 226 2.48 6.01 13.99
C ARG A 226 2.67 6.39 15.45
N GLU A 227 3.71 7.17 15.75
CA GLU A 227 3.99 7.69 17.09
C GLU A 227 2.91 8.69 17.55
N GLU A 228 2.52 9.64 16.68
CA GLU A 228 1.46 10.62 16.95
C GLU A 228 0.09 9.98 17.18
N TRP A 229 -0.25 8.95 16.40
CA TRP A 229 -1.53 8.25 16.53
C TRP A 229 -1.54 7.19 17.63
N GLY A 230 -0.37 6.86 18.20
CA GLY A 230 -0.24 5.84 19.25
C GLY A 230 -0.62 4.44 18.77
N ILE A 231 -0.35 4.10 17.52
CA ILE A 231 -0.76 2.81 16.91
C ILE A 231 0.42 1.86 16.72
N SER A 232 0.11 0.58 16.64
CA SER A 232 1.10 -0.44 16.30
C SER A 232 1.53 -0.35 14.84
N GLU A 233 2.71 -0.89 14.53
CA GLU A 233 3.20 -1.00 13.15
C GLU A 233 2.21 -1.73 12.25
N LYS A 234 1.59 -2.80 12.76
CA LYS A 234 0.62 -3.59 12.01
C LYS A 234 -0.62 -2.76 11.62
N GLU A 235 -1.08 -1.89 12.51
CA GLU A 235 -2.17 -0.96 12.21
C GLU A 235 -1.75 0.07 11.17
N MET A 236 -0.54 0.64 11.28
CA MET A 236 -0.02 1.59 10.27
C MET A 236 0.11 0.93 8.89
N GLN A 237 0.64 -0.29 8.83
CA GLN A 237 0.72 -1.03 7.58
C GLN A 237 -0.67 -1.30 6.99
N SER A 238 -1.69 -1.51 7.82
CA SER A 238 -3.07 -1.68 7.37
C SER A 238 -3.63 -0.38 6.78
N VAL A 239 -3.28 0.79 7.35
CA VAL A 239 -3.60 2.11 6.81
C VAL A 239 -2.97 2.31 5.42
N ILE A 240 -1.67 2.03 5.30
CA ILE A 240 -0.92 2.21 4.05
C ILE A 240 -1.43 1.25 2.96
N ASN A 241 -1.62 -0.03 3.29
CA ASN A 241 -2.09 -1.03 2.33
C ASN A 241 -3.49 -0.75 1.81
N ALA A 242 -4.34 -0.11 2.61
CA ALA A 242 -5.69 0.29 2.20
C ALA A 242 -5.71 1.60 1.37
N GLY A 243 -4.58 2.25 1.14
CA GLY A 243 -4.52 3.58 0.51
C GLY A 243 -5.18 4.67 1.37
N ALA A 244 -5.31 4.44 2.68
CA ALA A 244 -6.12 5.28 3.56
C ALA A 244 -5.33 6.43 4.24
N LEU A 245 -4.00 6.47 4.12
CA LEU A 245 -3.16 7.37 4.91
C LEU A 245 -3.51 8.85 4.70
N ASP A 246 -3.54 9.30 3.45
CA ASP A 246 -3.85 10.68 3.11
C ASP A 246 -5.33 11.02 3.35
N LEU A 247 -6.24 10.06 3.15
CA LEU A 247 -7.67 10.21 3.44
C LEU A 247 -7.93 10.42 4.94
N VAL A 248 -7.26 9.64 5.80
CA VAL A 248 -7.30 9.80 7.25
C VAL A 248 -6.74 11.15 7.66
N LEU A 249 -5.58 11.56 7.10
CA LEU A 249 -4.99 12.87 7.40
C LEU A 249 -5.87 14.04 6.98
N ALA A 250 -6.47 13.97 5.79
CA ALA A 250 -7.42 14.97 5.33
C ALA A 250 -8.63 15.05 6.27
N THR A 251 -9.14 13.92 6.73
CA THR A 251 -10.29 13.88 7.66
C THR A 251 -9.93 14.46 9.04
N ILE A 252 -8.71 14.22 9.52
CA ILE A 252 -8.19 14.83 10.75
C ILE A 252 -8.06 16.35 10.59
N ALA A 253 -7.63 16.83 9.41
CA ALA A 253 -7.53 18.25 9.13
C ALA A 253 -8.90 18.97 9.18
N GLU A 254 -9.99 18.25 8.88
CA GLU A 254 -11.37 18.75 9.02
C GLU A 254 -11.92 18.64 10.46
N GLY A 255 -11.09 18.21 11.43
CA GLY A 255 -11.41 18.25 12.86
C GLY A 255 -11.82 16.91 13.48
N ALA A 256 -11.77 15.81 12.74
CA ALA A 256 -12.05 14.48 13.30
C ALA A 256 -10.87 13.91 14.13
N ASP A 257 -11.19 13.08 15.12
CA ASP A 257 -10.16 12.36 15.89
C ASP A 257 -9.44 11.31 15.00
N PRO A 258 -8.11 11.08 15.16
CA PRO A 258 -7.38 10.10 14.38
C PRO A 258 -7.90 8.65 14.48
N ALA A 259 -8.36 8.21 15.66
CA ALA A 259 -8.92 6.87 15.83
C ALA A 259 -10.28 6.75 15.14
N ALA A 260 -11.13 7.78 15.25
CA ALA A 260 -12.42 7.81 14.56
C ALA A 260 -12.26 7.87 13.03
N SER A 261 -11.34 8.67 12.52
CA SER A 261 -11.02 8.77 11.09
C SER A 261 -10.60 7.41 10.54
N ARG A 262 -9.68 6.71 11.23
CA ARG A 262 -9.26 5.35 10.86
C ARG A 262 -10.42 4.35 10.93
N LYS A 263 -11.29 4.42 11.96
CA LYS A 263 -12.47 3.56 12.11
C LYS A 263 -13.36 3.62 10.86
N TRP A 264 -13.62 4.81 10.32
CA TRP A 264 -14.49 4.98 9.15
C TRP A 264 -13.81 4.54 7.85
N TRP A 265 -12.59 5.01 7.61
CA TRP A 265 -11.86 4.70 6.37
C TRP A 265 -11.47 3.22 6.25
N LEU A 266 -10.95 2.60 7.31
CA LEU A 266 -10.54 1.19 7.29
C LEU A 266 -11.68 0.21 7.56
N GLY A 267 -12.80 0.70 8.09
CA GLY A 267 -13.97 -0.10 8.40
C GLY A 267 -14.97 -0.10 7.26
N GLU A 268 -15.95 0.79 7.34
CA GLU A 268 -17.08 0.81 6.40
C GLU A 268 -16.65 1.20 4.99
N LEU A 269 -15.80 2.22 4.84
CA LEU A 269 -15.43 2.74 3.52
C LEU A 269 -14.53 1.76 2.76
N ALA A 270 -13.51 1.18 3.41
CA ALA A 270 -12.72 0.10 2.82
C ALA A 270 -13.59 -1.10 2.39
N ARG A 271 -14.61 -1.46 3.19
CA ARG A 271 -15.56 -2.51 2.79
C ARG A 271 -16.33 -2.13 1.53
N ARG A 272 -16.83 -0.90 1.43
CA ARG A 272 -17.57 -0.38 0.27
C ARG A 272 -16.72 -0.33 -0.99
N ALA A 273 -15.50 0.19 -0.89
CA ALA A 273 -14.55 0.23 -2.00
C ALA A 273 -14.27 -1.18 -2.55
N ASN A 274 -14.08 -2.16 -1.66
CA ASN A 274 -13.89 -3.56 -2.05
C ASN A 274 -15.15 -4.17 -2.71
N ASP A 275 -16.34 -3.91 -2.17
CA ASP A 275 -17.60 -4.42 -2.75
C ASP A 275 -17.87 -3.85 -4.14
N GLU A 276 -17.47 -2.60 -4.38
CA GLU A 276 -17.61 -1.90 -5.68
C GLU A 276 -16.43 -2.17 -6.63
N GLY A 277 -15.32 -2.75 -6.13
CA GLY A 277 -14.12 -3.02 -6.92
C GLY A 277 -13.35 -1.76 -7.33
N VAL A 278 -13.40 -0.71 -6.50
CA VAL A 278 -12.75 0.59 -6.74
C VAL A 278 -11.69 0.87 -5.66
N GLU A 279 -10.77 1.79 -5.96
CA GLU A 279 -9.82 2.29 -4.96
C GLU A 279 -10.54 3.12 -3.89
N LEU A 280 -10.01 3.11 -2.66
CA LEU A 280 -10.64 3.78 -1.52
C LEU A 280 -10.84 5.28 -1.75
N GLU A 281 -9.86 5.93 -2.41
CA GLU A 281 -9.91 7.34 -2.80
C GLU A 281 -10.94 7.67 -3.89
N SER A 282 -11.46 6.65 -4.59
CA SER A 282 -12.45 6.82 -5.66
C SER A 282 -13.89 6.82 -5.16
N LEU A 283 -14.12 6.55 -3.87
CA LEU A 283 -15.46 6.61 -3.29
C LEU A 283 -16.02 8.03 -3.35
N ALA A 284 -17.32 8.15 -3.63
CA ALA A 284 -18.04 9.43 -3.69
C ALA A 284 -18.35 10.00 -2.29
N ILE A 285 -17.34 10.10 -1.43
CA ILE A 285 -17.43 10.68 -0.10
C ILE A 285 -16.15 11.45 0.22
N THR A 286 -16.29 12.68 0.74
CA THR A 286 -15.15 13.54 1.03
C THR A 286 -14.66 13.40 2.47
N ALA A 287 -13.43 13.83 2.75
CA ALA A 287 -12.88 13.92 4.10
C ALA A 287 -13.76 14.76 5.04
N GLN A 288 -14.27 15.91 4.56
CA GLN A 288 -15.21 16.75 5.31
C GLN A 288 -16.48 16.00 5.70
N GLN A 289 -17.06 15.22 4.77
CA GLN A 289 -18.28 14.45 5.04
C GLN A 289 -18.04 13.35 6.07
N VAL A 290 -16.87 12.72 6.07
CA VAL A 290 -16.51 11.75 7.10
C VAL A 290 -16.35 12.44 8.47
N ALA A 291 -15.74 13.64 8.50
CA ALA A 291 -15.61 14.42 9.74
C ALA A 291 -16.97 14.88 10.29
N ASP A 292 -17.86 15.37 9.42
CA ASP A 292 -19.22 15.79 9.79
C ASP A 292 -20.05 14.61 10.32
N LEU A 293 -19.95 13.45 9.68
CA LEU A 293 -20.58 12.21 10.14
C LEU A 293 -20.12 11.85 11.55
N GLU A 294 -18.81 11.89 11.81
CA GLU A 294 -18.26 11.62 13.13
C GLU A 294 -18.73 12.65 14.16
N GLY A 295 -18.86 13.93 13.78
CA GLY A 295 -19.46 14.96 14.62
C GLY A 295 -20.88 14.62 15.07
N LEU A 296 -21.71 14.04 14.19
CA LEU A 296 -23.07 13.57 14.53
C LEU A 296 -23.06 12.37 15.48
N VAL A 297 -22.04 11.52 15.41
CA VAL A 297 -21.85 10.40 16.33
C VAL A 297 -21.41 10.90 17.70
N GLN A 298 -20.44 11.81 17.76
CA GLN A 298 -19.95 12.39 19.02
C GLN A 298 -21.01 13.23 19.74
N SER A 299 -21.89 13.90 18.99
CA SER A 299 -23.01 14.63 19.59
C SER A 299 -24.10 13.73 20.15
N GLY A 300 -24.00 12.40 19.99
CA GLY A 300 -25.02 11.43 20.38
C GLY A 300 -26.28 11.48 19.51
N ARG A 301 -26.24 12.15 18.36
CA ARG A 301 -27.37 12.16 17.41
C ARG A 301 -27.44 10.84 16.64
N LEU A 302 -26.30 10.23 16.35
CA LEU A 302 -26.18 8.94 15.68
C LEU A 302 -25.40 7.95 16.55
N ASN A 303 -25.73 6.67 16.43
CA ASN A 303 -24.83 5.58 16.81
C ASN A 303 -24.12 5.05 15.55
N ASP A 304 -23.08 4.23 15.73
CA ASP A 304 -22.31 3.65 14.62
C ASP A 304 -23.20 2.90 13.58
N LYS A 305 -24.31 2.30 14.01
CA LYS A 305 -25.23 1.59 13.09
C LYS A 305 -26.00 2.57 12.20
N LEU A 306 -26.48 3.68 12.76
CA LEU A 306 -27.17 4.72 12.00
C LEU A 306 -26.18 5.49 11.11
N ALA A 307 -24.97 5.76 11.61
CA ALA A 307 -23.92 6.42 10.84
C ALA A 307 -23.55 5.64 9.56
N ARG A 308 -23.50 4.30 9.62
CA ARG A 308 -23.32 3.47 8.39
C ARG A 308 -24.45 3.65 7.38
N GLN A 309 -25.69 3.81 7.83
CA GLN A 309 -26.82 4.09 6.92
C GLN A 309 -26.77 5.51 6.35
N VAL A 310 -26.14 6.45 7.06
CA VAL A 310 -25.88 7.79 6.54
C VAL A 310 -24.78 7.74 5.47
N ILE A 311 -23.68 7.00 5.70
CA ILE A 311 -22.64 6.75 4.68
C ILE A 311 -23.28 6.26 3.37
N ASP A 312 -24.24 5.34 3.46
CA ASP A 312 -24.93 4.81 2.28
C ASP A 312 -25.69 5.87 1.48
N GLY A 313 -26.29 6.85 2.16
CA GLY A 313 -26.96 7.95 1.48
C GLY A 313 -25.97 8.95 0.89
N VAL A 314 -24.88 9.25 1.60
CA VAL A 314 -23.82 10.14 1.11
C VAL A 314 -23.17 9.56 -0.15
N LEU A 315 -22.79 8.28 -0.13
CA LEU A 315 -22.25 7.58 -1.30
C LEU A 315 -23.23 7.51 -2.48
N ALA A 316 -24.54 7.46 -2.20
CA ALA A 316 -25.58 7.51 -3.22
C ALA A 316 -25.84 8.94 -3.77
N GLY A 317 -25.12 9.95 -3.28
CA GLY A 317 -25.27 11.35 -3.70
C GLY A 317 -26.50 12.05 -3.14
N GLU A 318 -27.05 11.57 -2.01
CA GLU A 318 -28.25 12.14 -1.37
C GLU A 318 -27.97 13.45 -0.60
N GLY A 319 -26.70 13.86 -0.51
CA GLY A 319 -26.27 15.14 0.08
C GLY A 319 -25.37 14.97 1.31
N GLU A 320 -25.34 15.99 2.16
CA GLU A 320 -24.48 16.01 3.34
C GLU A 320 -24.97 15.07 4.46
N PRO A 321 -24.07 14.55 5.33
CA PRO A 321 -24.41 13.57 6.36
C PRO A 321 -25.62 13.94 7.23
N ALA A 322 -25.71 15.21 7.66
CA ALA A 322 -26.83 15.69 8.46
C ALA A 322 -28.16 15.68 7.69
N ALA A 323 -28.14 16.07 6.41
CA ALA A 323 -29.32 16.09 5.55
C ALA A 323 -29.81 14.67 5.23
N VAL A 324 -28.87 13.74 5.00
CA VAL A 324 -29.18 12.31 4.82
C VAL A 324 -29.77 11.72 6.10
N ALA A 325 -29.22 12.07 7.27
CA ALA A 325 -29.77 11.62 8.54
C ALA A 325 -31.22 12.09 8.73
N ASP A 326 -31.52 13.36 8.44
CA ASP A 326 -32.88 13.91 8.56
C ASP A 326 -33.86 13.31 7.55
N SER A 327 -33.46 13.20 6.28
CA SER A 327 -34.32 12.68 5.22
C SER A 327 -34.68 11.21 5.42
N ARG A 328 -33.76 10.42 5.97
CA ARG A 328 -33.94 9.00 6.29
C ARG A 328 -34.48 8.76 7.71
N GLY A 329 -34.71 9.82 8.50
CA GLY A 329 -35.17 9.72 9.88
C GLY A 329 -34.20 8.96 10.80
N LEU A 330 -32.91 9.06 10.54
CA LEU A 330 -31.84 8.39 11.29
C LEU A 330 -31.41 9.30 12.44
N GLN A 331 -31.94 9.04 13.62
CA GLN A 331 -31.53 9.71 14.86
C GLN A 331 -31.71 8.77 16.05
N ILE A 332 -30.91 8.97 17.09
CA ILE A 332 -31.12 8.27 18.36
C ILE A 332 -32.38 8.83 19.03
N VAL A 333 -33.31 7.95 19.38
CA VAL A 333 -34.48 8.29 20.21
C VAL A 333 -34.02 8.31 21.67
N SER A 334 -33.93 9.50 22.24
CA SER A 334 -33.56 9.73 23.65
C SER A 334 -34.77 9.97 24.57
N ASP A 335 -35.99 9.89 24.05
CA ASP A 335 -37.21 10.02 24.86
C ASP A 335 -37.45 8.72 25.65
N ASP A 336 -37.16 8.78 26.95
CA ASP A 336 -37.35 7.67 27.88
C ASP A 336 -38.81 7.14 27.86
N SER A 337 -39.81 7.98 27.56
CA SER A 337 -41.21 7.55 27.54
C SER A 337 -41.52 6.58 26.38
N ALA A 338 -41.00 6.86 25.18
CA ALA A 338 -41.12 5.97 24.03
C ALA A 338 -40.28 4.69 24.19
N LEU A 339 -39.11 4.80 24.83
CA LEU A 339 -38.27 3.66 25.18
C LEU A 339 -38.96 2.71 26.17
N LEU A 340 -39.60 3.26 27.20
CA LEU A 340 -40.31 2.48 28.23
C LEU A 340 -41.48 1.68 27.65
N GLU A 341 -42.21 2.21 26.67
CA GLU A 341 -43.27 1.46 25.98
C GLU A 341 -42.70 0.26 25.21
N ALA A 342 -41.61 0.46 24.47
CA ALA A 342 -40.95 -0.62 23.75
C ALA A 342 -40.36 -1.68 24.69
N ILE A 343 -39.83 -1.27 25.84
CA ILE A 343 -39.31 -2.16 26.89
C ILE A 343 -40.45 -3.01 27.49
N LYS A 344 -41.58 -2.40 27.83
CA LYS A 344 -42.76 -3.13 28.35
C LYS A 344 -43.25 -4.16 27.35
N ALA A 345 -43.36 -3.79 26.08
CA ALA A 345 -43.74 -4.72 25.01
C ALA A 345 -42.73 -5.88 24.86
N ALA A 346 -41.43 -5.61 24.99
CA ALA A 346 -40.40 -6.65 24.92
C ALA A 346 -40.47 -7.61 26.13
N ILE A 347 -40.74 -7.09 27.34
CA ILE A 347 -40.92 -7.89 28.55
C ILE A 347 -42.16 -8.78 28.45
N GLU A 348 -43.27 -8.26 27.91
CA GLU A 348 -44.49 -9.03 27.67
C GLU A 348 -44.30 -10.13 26.62
N ALA A 349 -43.49 -9.87 25.59
CA ALA A 349 -43.21 -10.82 24.53
C ALA A 349 -42.25 -11.96 24.93
N ASP A 350 -41.40 -11.76 25.95
CA ASP A 350 -40.45 -12.76 26.45
C ASP A 350 -40.43 -12.81 28.00
N PRO A 351 -41.49 -13.37 28.61
CA PRO A 351 -41.60 -13.45 30.07
C PRO A 351 -40.51 -14.33 30.71
N ASP A 352 -39.99 -15.31 29.98
CA ASP A 352 -38.93 -16.22 30.44
C ASP A 352 -37.59 -15.48 30.61
N ALA A 353 -37.24 -14.61 29.65
CA ALA A 353 -36.07 -13.74 29.78
C ALA A 353 -36.23 -12.76 30.94
N ALA A 354 -37.41 -12.15 31.09
CA ALA A 354 -37.70 -11.23 32.20
C ALA A 354 -37.56 -11.90 33.57
N GLN A 355 -38.07 -13.13 33.74
CA GLN A 355 -37.95 -13.85 35.00
C GLN A 355 -36.50 -14.21 35.34
N LYS A 356 -35.70 -14.66 34.35
CA LYS A 356 -34.27 -14.94 34.56
C LYS A 356 -33.50 -13.72 35.06
N ILE A 357 -33.85 -12.52 34.59
CA ILE A 357 -33.22 -11.26 35.03
C ILE A 357 -33.63 -10.94 36.47
N ARG A 358 -34.91 -11.08 36.84
CA ARG A 358 -35.39 -10.92 38.22
C ARG A 358 -34.71 -11.89 39.20
N ASP A 359 -34.39 -13.08 38.73
CA ASP A 359 -33.67 -14.11 39.51
C ASP A 359 -32.14 -13.84 39.58
N GLY A 360 -31.66 -12.68 39.12
CA GLY A 360 -30.27 -12.21 39.22
C GLY A 360 -29.37 -12.60 38.04
N LYS A 361 -29.89 -13.23 36.98
CA LYS A 361 -29.09 -13.54 35.77
C LYS A 361 -29.09 -12.37 34.79
N VAL A 362 -28.39 -11.31 35.15
CA VAL A 362 -28.24 -10.05 34.36
C VAL A 362 -27.79 -10.29 32.91
N ALA A 363 -27.06 -11.36 32.63
CA ALA A 363 -26.67 -11.74 31.26
C ALA A 363 -27.86 -11.98 30.31
N ALA A 364 -29.04 -12.35 30.83
CA ALA A 364 -30.25 -12.55 30.04
C ALA A 364 -30.85 -11.22 29.49
N ALA A 365 -30.41 -10.06 29.99
CA ALA A 365 -30.84 -8.75 29.49
C ALA A 365 -30.54 -8.54 28.00
N GLY A 366 -29.52 -9.21 27.45
CA GLY A 366 -29.16 -9.10 26.03
C GLY A 366 -30.29 -9.48 25.06
N ALA A 367 -31.13 -10.44 25.43
CA ALA A 367 -32.27 -10.86 24.60
C ALA A 367 -33.35 -9.76 24.52
N LEU A 368 -33.72 -9.18 25.67
CA LEU A 368 -34.69 -8.08 25.74
C LEU A 368 -34.15 -6.81 25.07
N VAL A 369 -32.87 -6.48 25.28
CA VAL A 369 -32.20 -5.38 24.59
C VAL A 369 -32.26 -5.59 23.08
N GLY A 370 -31.97 -6.79 22.58
CA GLY A 370 -32.08 -7.12 21.15
C GLY A 370 -33.49 -6.91 20.58
N SER A 371 -34.54 -7.31 21.32
CA SER A 371 -35.94 -7.11 20.94
C SER A 371 -36.32 -5.62 20.88
N VAL A 372 -35.92 -4.83 21.88
CA VAL A 372 -36.16 -3.37 21.90
C VAL A 372 -35.41 -2.67 20.77
N MET A 373 -34.15 -3.06 20.52
CA MET A 373 -33.35 -2.54 19.40
C MET A 373 -33.98 -2.88 18.05
N LYS A 374 -34.63 -4.04 17.90
CA LYS A 374 -35.35 -4.41 16.68
C LYS A 374 -36.62 -3.57 16.51
N ALA A 375 -37.41 -3.40 17.57
CA ALA A 375 -38.64 -2.60 17.55
C ALA A 375 -38.38 -1.12 17.21
N THR A 376 -37.31 -0.56 17.76
CA THR A 376 -36.86 0.82 17.51
C THR A 376 -36.01 0.96 16.24
N LYS A 377 -35.90 -0.09 15.41
CA LYS A 377 -35.04 -0.14 14.20
C LYS A 377 -33.57 0.22 14.45
N GLY A 378 -33.10 0.14 15.70
CA GLY A 378 -31.74 0.49 16.11
C GLY A 378 -31.54 1.97 16.43
N GLN A 379 -32.63 2.72 16.57
CA GLN A 379 -32.61 4.13 16.97
C GLN A 379 -32.51 4.30 18.49
N ALA A 380 -32.66 3.24 19.30
CA ALA A 380 -32.41 3.35 20.73
C ALA A 380 -30.91 3.26 21.06
N ASP A 381 -30.49 3.91 22.15
CA ASP A 381 -29.18 3.68 22.75
C ASP A 381 -29.19 2.35 23.51
N ALA A 382 -28.33 1.40 23.11
CA ALA A 382 -28.33 0.06 23.68
C ALA A 382 -27.91 0.02 25.15
N ALA A 383 -27.04 0.93 25.60
CA ALA A 383 -26.63 1.03 26.99
C ALA A 383 -27.78 1.58 27.85
N ARG A 384 -28.47 2.63 27.36
CA ARG A 384 -29.65 3.20 28.02
C ARG A 384 -30.81 2.20 28.09
N VAL A 385 -31.09 1.47 27.00
CA VAL A 385 -32.09 0.40 27.00
C VAL A 385 -31.75 -0.66 28.04
N ARG A 386 -30.48 -1.08 28.12
CA ARG A 386 -30.05 -2.08 29.09
C ARG A 386 -30.27 -1.58 30.52
N GLU A 387 -29.92 -0.33 30.81
CA GLU A 387 -30.14 0.31 32.12
C GLU A 387 -31.64 0.31 32.48
N LEU A 388 -32.50 0.78 31.58
CA LEU A 388 -33.95 0.86 31.81
C LEU A 388 -34.60 -0.54 31.95
N VAL A 389 -34.15 -1.54 31.18
CA VAL A 389 -34.62 -2.93 31.32
C VAL A 389 -34.28 -3.51 32.69
N LEU A 390 -33.08 -3.24 33.21
CA LEU A 390 -32.69 -3.69 34.55
C LEU A 390 -33.50 -2.96 35.63
N GLN A 391 -33.69 -1.65 35.48
CA GLN A 391 -34.49 -0.83 36.38
C GLN A 391 -35.95 -1.30 36.46
N GLU A 392 -36.61 -1.56 35.32
CA GLU A 392 -38.00 -2.06 35.27
C GLU A 392 -38.15 -3.47 35.85
N LEU A 393 -37.08 -4.26 35.87
CA LEU A 393 -37.06 -5.61 36.44
C LEU A 393 -36.48 -5.67 37.86
N GLY A 394 -36.18 -4.51 38.46
CA GLY A 394 -35.73 -4.38 39.85
C GLY A 394 -34.31 -4.90 40.12
N GLN A 395 -33.40 -4.75 39.15
CA GLN A 395 -31.98 -5.11 39.25
C GLN A 395 -31.06 -3.89 39.25
#